data_AF-A0A2Z4ZRA8-F1
#
_entry.id   AF-A0A2Z4ZRA8-F1
#
_cell.length_a   1.000
_cell.length_b   1.000
_cell.length_c   1.000
_cell.angle_alpha   90.00
_cell.angle_beta   90.00
_cell.angle_gamma   90.00
#
_symmetry.space_group_name_H-M   'P 1'
#
loop_
_entity.id
_entity.type
_entity.pdbx_description
1 polymer ?
#
loop_
_entity_poly.entity_id
_entity_poly.type
_entity_poly.pdbx_seq_one_letter_code
_entity_poly.pdbx_strand_id
1 'polypeptide(L)'
;MKTPMKRITPLLLFPLFLQTTAANAESCEETLKRVEGLYNNTVDSCRQDPASDCSGLLVRGTHRANPAKGEKWDVWNPSPKAKELGTFAASWMRVDGISYEDPGMSTQNGYLITPIDQVREPETPVHIYCAFPNDAWTDFRDDRGCGNNKNTAQTEAVCQAMAPPIVTANAWVAHFTRFNNDRKQDQLQCGFNMRNPMSSKERVDAFRNFMGARKIINTREFQTQTELRLGNPKDDELPILAFFYSDQRGLNDALANQRDYKEKTGKDRNIIKIDFPRTPGSKATFSCTRTTPPAPQFCDRYIESSTWAQRPDPKLGPNTWSLQVVPTACGRAIKDDQTDRMFAELYNKHKDDEQWRQYSVHGGSLRRQLVCHLAATFDGKPVRNKPEWNLEPARPYVDQAKAVAQYCNPY
;
A
#
# COMPACT_ATOMS: atom_id res chain seq x y z
N MET A 1 54.18 44.54 -49.96
CA MET A 1 53.44 45.04 -48.77
C MET A 1 52.71 43.87 -48.11
N LYS A 2 53.19 43.49 -46.92
CA LYS A 2 52.62 42.66 -45.84
C LYS A 2 51.62 41.52 -46.20
N THR A 3 52.11 40.28 -46.13
CA THR A 3 51.32 39.03 -46.01
C THR A 3 51.06 38.71 -44.53
N PRO A 4 49.85 38.24 -44.12
CA PRO A 4 49.54 37.99 -42.72
C PRO A 4 49.74 36.51 -42.30
N MET A 5 50.29 36.33 -41.08
CA MET A 5 50.40 35.05 -40.37
C MET A 5 49.03 34.58 -39.85
N LYS A 6 48.64 33.34 -40.15
CA LYS A 6 47.50 32.66 -39.49
C LYS A 6 48.00 31.87 -38.27
N ARG A 7 47.46 32.20 -37.10
CA ARG A 7 47.58 31.43 -35.85
C ARG A 7 46.62 30.25 -35.87
N ILE A 8 47.10 29.08 -35.46
CA ILE A 8 46.31 27.88 -35.21
C ILE A 8 46.03 27.83 -33.70
N THR A 9 44.76 27.76 -33.32
CA THR A 9 44.32 27.55 -31.92
C THR A 9 43.84 26.11 -31.78
N PRO A 10 44.29 25.34 -30.77
CA PRO A 10 43.78 23.98 -30.54
C PRO A 10 42.49 24.03 -29.71
N LEU A 11 41.46 23.32 -30.18
CA LEU A 11 40.19 23.12 -29.47
C LEU A 11 40.39 22.05 -28.38
N LEU A 12 40.17 22.41 -27.12
CA LEU A 12 40.05 21.48 -26.00
C LEU A 12 38.58 21.01 -25.91
N LEU A 13 38.33 19.74 -26.24
CA LEU A 13 37.05 19.06 -26.01
C LEU A 13 37.01 18.57 -24.56
N PHE A 14 36.18 19.21 -23.73
CA PHE A 14 35.81 18.70 -22.41
C PHE A 14 34.69 17.66 -22.56
N PRO A 15 34.87 16.40 -22.12
CA PRO A 15 33.79 15.43 -22.10
C PRO A 15 32.81 15.77 -20.98
N LEU A 16 31.56 16.08 -21.33
CA LEU A 16 30.46 16.17 -20.36
C LEU A 16 30.20 14.78 -19.78
N PHE A 17 30.61 14.56 -18.52
CA PHE A 17 30.10 13.45 -17.73
C PHE A 17 28.62 13.72 -17.41
N LEU A 18 27.72 13.07 -18.15
CA LEU A 18 26.32 12.95 -17.78
C LEU A 18 26.24 12.10 -16.50
N GLN A 19 26.18 12.76 -15.34
CA GLN A 19 25.73 12.11 -14.12
C GLN A 19 24.25 11.81 -14.26
N THR A 20 23.93 10.56 -14.62
CA THR A 20 22.57 10.03 -14.48
C THR A 20 22.25 9.99 -12.99
N THR A 21 21.53 10.98 -12.49
CA THR A 21 20.87 10.89 -11.19
C THR A 21 19.81 9.80 -11.30
N ALA A 22 20.13 8.59 -10.85
CA ALA A 22 19.10 7.59 -10.59
C ALA A 22 18.19 8.17 -9.51
N ALA A 23 17.00 8.62 -9.90
CA ALA A 23 15.95 9.00 -8.96
C ALA A 23 15.53 7.72 -8.23
N ASN A 24 16.01 7.54 -7.00
CA ASN A 24 15.59 6.43 -6.18
C ASN A 24 14.11 6.61 -5.83
N ALA A 25 13.32 5.53 -5.94
CA ALA A 25 11.94 5.53 -5.47
C ALA A 25 11.89 5.82 -3.96
N GLU A 26 10.93 6.63 -3.52
CA GLU A 26 10.71 6.97 -2.11
C GLU A 26 10.59 5.69 -1.28
N SER A 27 11.34 5.61 -0.18
CA SER A 27 11.30 4.44 0.70
C SER A 27 9.97 4.34 1.45
N CYS A 28 9.65 3.12 1.90
CA CYS A 28 8.48 2.87 2.74
C CYS A 28 8.51 3.71 4.05
N GLU A 29 9.69 3.93 4.65
CA GLU A 29 9.81 4.81 5.82
C GLU A 29 9.60 6.30 5.47
N GLU A 30 10.05 6.74 4.29
CA GLU A 30 9.87 8.12 3.83
C GLU A 30 8.40 8.43 3.56
N THR A 31 7.69 7.55 2.84
CA THR A 31 6.24 7.69 2.63
C THR A 31 5.48 7.66 3.96
N LEU A 32 5.84 6.78 4.91
CA LEU A 32 5.22 6.74 6.23
C LEU A 32 5.36 8.08 6.96
N LYS A 33 6.58 8.61 7.04
CA LYS A 33 6.84 9.93 7.66
C LYS A 33 6.05 11.04 7.00
N ARG A 34 5.89 10.99 5.67
CA ARG A 34 5.12 11.96 4.92
C ARG A 34 3.63 11.90 5.24
N VAL A 35 3.06 10.69 5.33
CA VAL A 35 1.66 10.47 5.73
C VAL A 35 1.43 10.93 7.18
N GLU A 36 2.29 10.54 8.12
CA GLU A 36 2.20 10.98 9.51
C GLU A 36 2.37 12.49 9.64
N GLY A 37 3.29 13.08 8.88
CA GLY A 37 3.52 14.53 8.84
C GLY A 37 2.28 15.29 8.36
N LEU A 38 1.66 14.84 7.27
CA LEU A 38 0.41 15.42 6.77
C LEU A 38 -0.73 15.29 7.78
N TYR A 39 -0.92 14.11 8.37
CA TYR A 39 -1.98 13.87 9.35
C TYR A 39 -1.83 14.72 10.62
N ASN A 40 -0.60 14.92 11.09
CA ASN A 40 -0.30 15.66 12.31
C ASN A 40 -0.15 17.18 12.12
N ASN A 41 -0.10 17.68 10.87
CA ASN A 41 0.11 19.10 10.58
C ASN A 41 -1.18 19.93 10.74
N THR A 42 -1.42 20.53 11.91
CA THR A 42 -2.68 21.23 12.23
C THR A 42 -2.70 22.71 11.83
N VAL A 43 -2.11 23.06 10.69
CA VAL A 43 -2.11 24.46 10.20
C VAL A 43 -3.51 24.95 9.84
N ASP A 44 -3.77 26.24 10.05
CA ASP A 44 -5.03 26.88 9.64
C ASP A 44 -5.08 27.16 8.13
N SER A 45 -3.93 27.34 7.50
CA SER A 45 -3.76 27.56 6.07
C SER A 45 -2.35 27.15 5.59
N CYS A 46 -2.24 26.90 4.30
CA CYS A 46 -0.99 26.63 3.59
C CYS A 46 -0.53 27.94 2.95
N ARG A 47 0.10 28.80 3.76
CA ARG A 47 0.36 30.21 3.40
C ARG A 47 -0.98 30.92 3.10
N GLN A 48 -1.16 31.41 1.88
CA GLN A 48 -2.40 32.05 1.43
C GLN A 48 -3.48 31.07 0.98
N ASP A 49 -3.19 29.77 0.89
CA ASP A 49 -4.07 28.75 0.33
C ASP A 49 -4.67 27.83 1.41
N PRO A 50 -5.76 27.10 1.12
CA PRO A 50 -6.46 26.26 2.10
C PRO A 50 -5.58 25.23 2.79
N ALA A 51 -5.92 24.84 4.02
CA ALA A 51 -5.14 23.86 4.79
C ALA A 51 -5.04 22.49 4.10
N SER A 52 -5.97 22.13 3.21
CA SER A 52 -5.91 20.92 2.38
C SER A 52 -4.68 20.83 1.49
N ASP A 53 -4.04 21.97 1.20
CA ASP A 53 -3.05 22.06 0.13
C ASP A 53 -1.68 21.54 0.58
N CYS A 54 -1.47 21.43 1.90
CA CYS A 54 -0.23 21.01 2.55
C CYS A 54 -0.44 20.21 3.85
N SER A 55 -1.69 19.92 4.23
CA SER A 55 -2.00 19.20 5.47
C SER A 55 -3.25 18.31 5.38
N GLY A 56 -3.33 17.38 6.33
CA GLY A 56 -4.34 16.32 6.35
C GLY A 56 -4.17 15.31 5.23
N LEU A 57 -4.94 14.23 5.30
CA LEU A 57 -4.91 13.16 4.33
C LEU A 57 -6.14 13.22 3.45
N LEU A 58 -5.95 13.34 2.13
CA LEU A 58 -6.98 13.11 1.13
C LEU A 58 -7.08 11.61 0.86
N VAL A 59 -8.16 10.98 1.32
CA VAL A 59 -8.37 9.54 1.31
C VAL A 59 -9.49 9.18 0.34
N ARG A 60 -9.25 8.23 -0.57
CA ARG A 60 -10.31 7.68 -1.43
C ARG A 60 -10.34 6.17 -1.33
N GLY A 61 -11.43 5.63 -0.78
CA GLY A 61 -11.74 4.21 -0.84
C GLY A 61 -12.09 3.77 -2.27
N THR A 62 -11.70 2.55 -2.64
CA THR A 62 -11.92 2.03 -4.01
C THR A 62 -12.40 0.59 -4.04
N HIS A 63 -13.18 0.26 -5.06
CA HIS A 63 -13.53 -1.11 -5.44
C HIS A 63 -12.78 -1.48 -6.72
N ARG A 64 -12.05 -2.61 -6.68
CA ARG A 64 -11.39 -3.15 -7.86
C ARG A 64 -12.40 -3.71 -8.84
N ALA A 65 -12.05 -3.67 -10.12
CA ALA A 65 -12.76 -4.40 -11.15
C ALA A 65 -12.75 -5.90 -10.83
N ASN A 66 -13.86 -6.59 -11.08
CA ASN A 66 -13.97 -8.02 -11.05
C ASN A 66 -13.97 -8.61 -12.48
N PRO A 67 -12.82 -9.09 -12.99
CA PRO A 67 -12.73 -9.64 -14.34
C PRO A 67 -13.67 -10.82 -14.59
N ALA A 68 -14.05 -11.59 -13.55
CA ALA A 68 -15.00 -12.68 -13.68
C ALA A 68 -16.43 -12.19 -14.01
N LYS A 69 -16.72 -10.90 -13.78
CA LYS A 69 -17.97 -10.23 -14.19
C LYS A 69 -17.81 -9.43 -15.49
N GLY A 70 -16.66 -9.53 -16.17
CA GLY A 70 -16.35 -8.72 -17.37
C GLY A 70 -16.00 -7.26 -17.07
N GLU A 71 -15.75 -6.93 -15.81
CA GLU A 71 -15.41 -5.58 -15.37
C GLU A 71 -13.94 -5.26 -15.69
N LYS A 72 -13.68 -4.03 -16.18
CA LYS A 72 -12.34 -3.56 -16.51
C LYS A 72 -12.22 -2.06 -16.25
N TRP A 73 -11.46 -1.69 -15.22
CA TRP A 73 -11.03 -0.32 -14.95
C TRP A 73 -9.82 -0.31 -14.03
N ASP A 74 -9.11 0.80 -14.08
CA ASP A 74 -8.02 1.13 -13.18
C ASP A 74 -8.57 2.03 -12.05
N VAL A 75 -8.34 1.68 -10.78
CA VAL A 75 -9.04 2.33 -9.64
C VAL A 75 -8.71 3.82 -9.47
N TRP A 76 -7.56 4.26 -10.00
CA TRP A 76 -7.11 5.65 -9.96
C TRP A 76 -7.69 6.52 -11.09
N ASN A 77 -8.31 5.90 -12.10
CA ASN A 77 -8.94 6.63 -13.20
C ASN A 77 -10.38 7.04 -12.86
N PRO A 78 -10.87 8.18 -13.37
CA PRO A 78 -12.24 8.62 -13.11
C PRO A 78 -13.26 7.56 -13.51
N SER A 79 -14.18 7.21 -12.59
CA SER A 79 -15.31 6.32 -12.87
C SER A 79 -16.27 6.95 -13.89
N PRO A 80 -17.18 6.19 -14.52
CA PRO A 80 -18.18 6.75 -15.43
C PRO A 80 -18.98 7.91 -14.82
N LYS A 81 -19.43 7.75 -13.56
CA LYS A 81 -20.12 8.82 -12.81
C LYS A 81 -19.21 10.02 -12.55
N ALA A 82 -17.93 9.81 -12.26
CA ALA A 82 -16.98 10.90 -12.11
C ALA A 82 -16.75 11.66 -13.43
N LYS A 83 -16.66 10.95 -14.55
CA LYS A 83 -16.55 11.55 -15.90
C LYS A 83 -17.80 12.38 -16.24
N GLU A 84 -18.99 11.87 -15.94
CA GLU A 84 -20.26 12.59 -16.10
C GLU A 84 -20.30 13.90 -15.28
N LEU A 85 -19.89 13.86 -14.01
CA LEU A 85 -19.91 15.02 -13.12
C LEU A 85 -18.72 15.96 -13.33
N GLY A 86 -17.66 15.53 -14.01
CA GLY A 86 -16.40 16.27 -14.13
C GLY A 86 -15.57 16.32 -12.84
N THR A 87 -15.98 15.59 -11.81
CA THR A 87 -15.33 15.51 -10.50
C THR A 87 -15.42 14.09 -9.94
N PHE A 88 -14.58 13.77 -8.97
CA PHE A 88 -14.67 12.56 -8.16
C PHE A 88 -14.68 12.90 -6.66
N ALA A 89 -15.16 11.98 -5.82
CA ALA A 89 -15.24 12.18 -4.37
C ALA A 89 -13.96 11.74 -3.64
N ALA A 90 -13.51 12.47 -2.63
CA ALA A 90 -12.56 11.95 -1.66
C ALA A 90 -12.93 12.46 -0.26
N SER A 91 -12.39 11.82 0.76
CA SER A 91 -12.54 12.24 2.15
C SER A 91 -11.27 12.91 2.63
N TRP A 92 -11.36 13.71 3.67
CA TRP A 92 -10.22 14.39 4.26
C TRP A 92 -10.21 14.22 5.78
N MET A 93 -9.07 13.81 6.32
CA MET A 93 -8.90 13.58 7.76
C MET A 93 -7.62 14.22 8.31
N ARG A 94 -7.67 14.59 9.59
CA ARG A 94 -6.55 15.23 10.30
C ARG A 94 -6.66 14.99 11.81
N VAL A 95 -5.52 15.03 12.50
CA VAL A 95 -5.42 14.65 13.92
C VAL A 95 -6.27 15.51 14.87
N ASP A 96 -6.65 16.72 14.48
CA ASP A 96 -7.32 17.71 15.31
C ASP A 96 -8.84 17.64 15.29
N GLY A 97 -9.39 16.42 15.30
CA GLY A 97 -10.83 16.16 15.42
C GLY A 97 -11.57 16.03 14.09
N ILE A 98 -10.83 15.81 13.00
CA ILE A 98 -11.39 15.53 11.67
C ILE A 98 -11.20 14.03 11.41
N SER A 99 -12.11 13.24 11.98
CA SER A 99 -11.99 11.78 12.05
C SER A 99 -13.25 11.07 11.55
N TYR A 100 -13.10 9.85 11.05
CA TYR A 100 -14.19 8.94 10.71
C TYR A 100 -13.70 7.49 10.83
N GLU A 101 -14.62 6.53 11.00
CA GLU A 101 -14.28 5.17 11.41
C GLU A 101 -13.79 4.24 10.30
N ASP A 102 -14.07 4.56 9.03
CA ASP A 102 -13.66 3.77 7.88
C ASP A 102 -13.63 4.61 6.57
N PRO A 103 -13.02 4.13 5.47
CA PRO A 103 -12.88 4.91 4.22
C PRO A 103 -14.18 5.05 3.40
N GLY A 104 -15.33 4.64 3.94
CA GLY A 104 -16.65 4.72 3.33
C GLY A 104 -16.94 3.62 2.31
N MET A 105 -18.20 3.57 1.86
CA MET A 105 -18.66 2.75 0.74
C MET A 105 -18.34 1.24 0.85
N SER A 106 -18.28 0.71 2.08
CA SER A 106 -17.89 -0.68 2.35
C SER A 106 -16.53 -1.06 1.77
N THR A 107 -15.60 -0.11 1.66
CA THR A 107 -14.24 -0.33 1.16
C THR A 107 -13.28 -0.64 2.31
N GLN A 108 -12.20 -1.38 2.01
CA GLN A 108 -11.10 -1.63 2.95
C GLN A 108 -9.74 -1.28 2.35
N ASN A 109 -9.72 -0.67 1.16
CA ASN A 109 -8.53 -0.27 0.43
C ASN A 109 -8.79 0.98 -0.39
N GLY A 110 -7.71 1.60 -0.88
CA GLY A 110 -7.79 2.74 -1.77
C GLY A 110 -6.45 3.42 -1.96
N TYR A 111 -6.48 4.74 -2.16
CA TYR A 111 -5.28 5.57 -2.25
C TYR A 111 -5.38 6.86 -1.46
N LEU A 112 -4.22 7.36 -1.08
CA LEU A 112 -4.00 8.71 -0.58
C LEU A 112 -3.59 9.61 -1.75
N ILE A 113 -4.14 10.81 -1.81
CA ILE A 113 -3.84 11.79 -2.87
C ILE A 113 -2.80 12.77 -2.33
N THR A 114 -1.77 13.05 -3.13
CA THR A 114 -0.74 14.03 -2.81
C THR A 114 -1.36 15.44 -2.75
N PRO A 115 -1.21 16.18 -1.64
CA PRO A 115 -1.65 17.57 -1.55
C PRO A 115 -0.94 18.45 -2.59
N ILE A 116 -1.64 19.47 -3.12
CA ILE A 116 -1.18 20.27 -4.26
C ILE A 116 0.21 20.88 -4.06
N ASP A 117 0.56 21.36 -2.87
CA ASP A 117 1.87 21.97 -2.59
C ASP A 117 3.03 20.96 -2.68
N GLN A 118 2.71 19.66 -2.67
CA GLN A 118 3.69 18.59 -2.76
C GLN A 118 3.63 17.81 -4.09
N VAL A 119 2.73 18.18 -5.00
CA VAL A 119 2.69 17.62 -6.35
C VAL A 119 3.89 18.18 -7.13
N ARG A 120 4.58 17.29 -7.87
CA ARG A 120 5.74 17.63 -8.68
C ARG A 120 5.53 17.09 -10.09
N GLU A 121 6.09 17.78 -11.07
CA GLU A 121 6.13 17.31 -12.46
C GLU A 121 6.71 15.88 -12.52
N PRO A 122 6.14 14.97 -13.34
CA PRO A 122 5.10 15.21 -14.34
C PRO A 122 3.65 15.04 -13.85
N GLU A 123 3.40 14.99 -12.54
CA GLU A 123 2.04 14.80 -12.01
C GLU A 123 1.23 16.10 -12.01
N THR A 124 -0.05 16.01 -12.34
CA THR A 124 -0.95 17.16 -12.35
C THR A 124 -1.74 17.23 -11.03
N PRO A 125 -1.78 18.37 -10.34
CA PRO A 125 -2.56 18.49 -9.13
C PRO A 125 -4.07 18.42 -9.40
N VAL A 126 -4.81 17.85 -8.44
CA VAL A 126 -6.27 17.84 -8.45
C VAL A 126 -6.80 18.88 -7.47
N HIS A 127 -7.73 19.73 -7.93
CA HIS A 127 -8.26 20.83 -7.13
C HIS A 127 -9.58 20.46 -6.47
N ILE A 128 -9.77 20.87 -5.21
CA ILE A 128 -11.05 20.75 -4.51
C ILE A 128 -12.04 21.76 -5.07
N TYR A 129 -13.23 21.29 -5.42
CA TYR A 129 -14.33 22.09 -5.95
C TYR A 129 -15.31 22.49 -4.85
N CYS A 130 -15.58 21.57 -3.92
CA CYS A 130 -16.36 21.85 -2.73
C CYS A 130 -16.05 20.87 -1.60
N ALA A 131 -16.36 21.27 -0.37
CA ALA A 131 -16.11 20.52 0.85
C ALA A 131 -17.36 20.39 1.73
N PHE A 132 -17.77 19.17 2.01
CA PHE A 132 -18.92 18.82 2.85
C PHE A 132 -18.45 18.21 4.18
N PRO A 133 -18.81 18.80 5.34
CA PRO A 133 -18.44 18.28 6.65
C PRO A 133 -18.89 16.83 6.91
N ASN A 134 -19.92 16.33 6.23
CA ASN A 134 -20.31 14.92 6.29
C ASN A 134 -20.58 14.36 4.89
N ASP A 135 -20.69 13.03 4.76
CA ASP A 135 -21.12 12.38 3.52
C ASP A 135 -22.41 13.03 3.00
N ALA A 136 -22.39 13.49 1.76
CA ALA A 136 -23.40 14.37 1.18
C ALA A 136 -24.07 13.76 -0.06
N TRP A 137 -23.76 12.49 -0.38
CA TRP A 137 -24.33 11.75 -1.50
C TRP A 137 -24.10 12.48 -2.82
N THR A 138 -22.87 12.93 -3.04
CA THR A 138 -22.56 13.87 -4.13
C THR A 138 -22.78 13.33 -5.54
N ASP A 139 -22.90 12.01 -5.71
CA ASP A 139 -23.27 11.39 -6.99
C ASP A 139 -24.70 11.74 -7.45
N PHE A 140 -25.53 12.23 -6.53
CA PHE A 140 -26.91 12.67 -6.80
C PHE A 140 -27.05 14.20 -6.84
N ARG A 141 -25.93 14.93 -6.74
CA ARG A 141 -25.91 16.39 -6.78
C ARG A 141 -25.58 16.94 -8.16
N ASP A 142 -26.22 18.04 -8.51
CA ASP A 142 -25.83 18.83 -9.68
C ASP A 142 -24.56 19.66 -9.42
N ASP A 143 -24.24 20.57 -10.35
CA ASP A 143 -23.08 21.47 -10.23
C ASP A 143 -21.77 20.74 -9.89
N ARG A 144 -21.49 19.69 -10.66
CA ARG A 144 -20.31 18.83 -10.48
C ARG A 144 -20.23 18.18 -9.09
N GLY A 145 -21.38 17.87 -8.50
CA GLY A 145 -21.51 17.26 -7.19
C GLY A 145 -21.53 18.25 -6.02
N CYS A 146 -21.58 19.56 -6.29
CA CYS A 146 -21.48 20.61 -5.25
C CYS A 146 -22.81 21.28 -4.91
N GLY A 147 -23.83 21.14 -5.76
CA GLY A 147 -25.10 21.85 -5.63
C GLY A 147 -26.22 21.00 -5.08
N ASN A 148 -27.38 21.14 -5.72
CA ASN A 148 -28.65 20.61 -5.29
C ASN A 148 -28.69 19.09 -5.40
N ASN A 149 -29.20 18.41 -4.37
CA ASN A 149 -29.37 16.97 -4.38
C ASN A 149 -30.74 16.62 -4.96
N LYS A 150 -30.79 15.87 -6.06
CA LYS A 150 -32.07 15.51 -6.70
C LYS A 150 -32.97 14.61 -5.84
N ASN A 151 -32.45 14.06 -4.75
CA ASN A 151 -33.19 13.20 -3.84
C ASN A 151 -33.90 13.98 -2.73
N THR A 152 -33.63 15.27 -2.55
CA THR A 152 -34.28 16.11 -1.53
C THR A 152 -35.43 16.91 -2.14
N ALA A 153 -36.34 17.38 -1.29
CA ALA A 153 -37.46 18.23 -1.72
C ALA A 153 -37.10 19.73 -1.74
N GLN A 154 -36.05 20.10 -1.01
CA GLN A 154 -35.54 21.47 -0.94
C GLN A 154 -34.45 21.64 -1.99
N THR A 155 -34.18 22.88 -2.37
CA THR A 155 -33.04 23.20 -3.24
C THR A 155 -31.83 23.57 -2.39
N GLU A 156 -30.75 22.79 -2.46
CA GLU A 156 -29.48 23.16 -1.82
C GLU A 156 -28.59 23.94 -2.80
N ALA A 157 -28.14 25.12 -2.39
CA ALA A 157 -27.02 25.81 -3.03
C ALA A 157 -25.71 25.46 -2.32
N VAL A 158 -24.58 25.84 -2.91
CA VAL A 158 -23.31 25.91 -2.16
C VAL A 158 -23.47 26.85 -0.96
N CYS A 159 -22.77 26.58 0.15
CA CYS A 159 -23.03 27.23 1.44
C CYS A 159 -23.00 28.78 1.37
N GLN A 160 -22.05 29.34 0.61
CA GLN A 160 -21.90 30.77 0.45
C GLN A 160 -23.07 31.43 -0.31
N ALA A 161 -23.84 30.66 -1.08
CA ALA A 161 -24.99 31.11 -1.87
C ALA A 161 -26.35 30.79 -1.21
N MET A 162 -26.35 30.20 -0.02
CA MET A 162 -27.57 29.99 0.76
C MET A 162 -28.20 31.33 1.18
N ALA A 163 -29.48 31.31 1.54
CA ALA A 163 -30.20 32.49 2.03
C ALA A 163 -30.70 32.24 3.48
N PRO A 164 -30.08 32.86 4.51
CA PRO A 164 -28.87 33.69 4.46
C PRO A 164 -27.59 32.88 4.16
N PRO A 165 -26.49 33.54 3.71
CA PRO A 165 -25.23 32.86 3.42
C PRO A 165 -24.65 32.11 4.62
N ILE A 166 -24.25 30.86 4.40
CA ILE A 166 -23.60 30.02 5.40
C ILE A 166 -22.08 30.15 5.21
N VAL A 167 -21.48 31.06 5.97
CA VAL A 167 -20.05 31.40 5.91
C VAL A 167 -19.33 31.23 7.26
N THR A 168 -19.94 30.49 8.18
CA THR A 168 -19.33 30.12 9.46
C THR A 168 -19.62 28.66 9.79
N ALA A 169 -18.73 28.00 10.54
CA ALA A 169 -18.95 26.66 11.07
C ALA A 169 -20.27 26.56 11.87
N ASN A 170 -20.54 27.52 12.76
CA ASN A 170 -21.75 27.51 13.58
C ASN A 170 -23.03 27.69 12.75
N ALA A 171 -23.02 28.54 11.72
CA ALA A 171 -24.16 28.66 10.82
C ALA A 171 -24.41 27.36 10.05
N TRP A 172 -23.34 26.65 9.65
CA TRP A 172 -23.47 25.36 9.00
C TRP A 172 -24.07 24.31 9.94
N VAL A 173 -23.59 24.23 11.19
CA VAL A 173 -24.14 23.31 12.21
C VAL A 173 -25.59 23.63 12.51
N ALA A 174 -25.94 24.92 12.63
CA ALA A 174 -27.32 25.35 12.82
C ALA A 174 -28.21 24.93 11.64
N HIS A 175 -27.73 25.05 10.40
CA HIS A 175 -28.45 24.56 9.22
C HIS A 175 -28.62 23.04 9.25
N PHE A 176 -27.53 22.30 9.46
CA PHE A 176 -27.52 20.84 9.46
C PHE A 176 -28.45 20.25 10.53
N THR A 177 -28.46 20.82 11.73
CA THR A 177 -29.25 20.32 12.87
C THR A 177 -30.75 20.58 12.77
N ARG A 178 -31.19 21.51 11.90
CA ARG A 178 -32.62 21.69 11.59
C ARG A 178 -33.26 20.42 11.01
N PHE A 179 -32.45 19.54 10.43
CA PHE A 179 -32.87 18.31 9.79
C PHE A 179 -32.58 17.06 10.63
N ASN A 180 -32.29 17.17 11.93
CA ASN A 180 -31.98 16.02 12.79
C ASN A 180 -33.04 14.88 12.79
N ASN A 181 -34.29 15.22 12.51
CA ASN A 181 -35.40 14.25 12.44
C ASN A 181 -35.72 13.80 11.00
N ASP A 182 -34.98 14.29 10.00
CA ASP A 182 -35.12 13.90 8.60
C ASP A 182 -34.11 12.80 8.26
N ARG A 183 -34.58 11.71 7.64
CA ARG A 183 -33.72 10.62 7.18
C ARG A 183 -32.75 11.05 6.07
N LYS A 184 -32.98 12.19 5.43
CA LYS A 184 -32.14 12.80 4.40
C LYS A 184 -31.29 13.95 4.94
N GLN A 185 -31.10 14.07 6.25
CA GLN A 185 -30.29 15.12 6.86
C GLN A 185 -28.93 15.32 6.17
N ASP A 186 -28.21 14.22 5.94
CA ASP A 186 -26.90 14.23 5.28
C ASP A 186 -26.98 14.73 3.82
N GLN A 187 -28.12 14.59 3.16
CA GLN A 187 -28.35 15.10 1.80
C GLN A 187 -28.80 16.58 1.79
N LEU A 188 -29.40 17.06 2.88
CA LEU A 188 -29.90 18.43 3.03
C LEU A 188 -28.82 19.44 3.45
N GLN A 189 -27.59 18.98 3.68
CA GLN A 189 -26.44 19.85 3.97
C GLN A 189 -25.98 20.62 2.71
N CYS A 190 -25.36 21.79 2.91
CA CYS A 190 -24.64 22.50 1.86
C CYS A 190 -23.14 22.16 1.87
N GLY A 191 -22.49 22.27 0.71
CA GLY A 191 -21.03 22.16 0.58
C GLY A 191 -20.39 23.54 0.47
N PHE A 192 -19.25 23.75 1.13
CA PHE A 192 -18.49 24.98 0.99
C PHE A 192 -17.83 25.02 -0.39
N ASN A 193 -18.16 26.02 -1.22
CA ASN A 193 -17.54 26.21 -2.53
C ASN A 193 -16.06 26.53 -2.37
N MET A 194 -15.24 25.99 -3.28
CA MET A 194 -13.79 26.16 -3.32
C MET A 194 -13.28 26.55 -4.73
N ARG A 195 -14.19 26.79 -5.68
CA ARG A 195 -13.84 27.08 -7.08
C ARG A 195 -13.66 28.56 -7.36
N ASN A 196 -12.93 28.85 -8.43
CA ASN A 196 -12.92 30.17 -9.06
C ASN A 196 -14.36 30.63 -9.38
N PRO A 197 -14.67 31.94 -9.25
CA PRO A 197 -13.72 33.04 -9.05
C PRO A 197 -13.35 33.35 -7.59
N MET A 198 -13.63 32.47 -6.62
CA MET A 198 -13.24 32.70 -5.23
C MET A 198 -11.73 32.96 -5.08
N SER A 199 -11.41 34.03 -4.36
CA SER A 199 -10.04 34.38 -3.95
C SER A 199 -9.44 33.31 -3.02
N SER A 200 -8.11 33.27 -2.92
CA SER A 200 -7.45 32.34 -1.98
C SER A 200 -7.93 32.54 -0.53
N LYS A 201 -8.18 33.78 -0.11
CA LYS A 201 -8.74 34.08 1.21
C LYS A 201 -10.13 33.46 1.41
N GLU A 202 -11.03 33.59 0.44
CA GLU A 202 -12.36 32.99 0.54
C GLU A 202 -12.31 31.46 0.58
N ARG A 203 -11.39 30.84 -0.17
CA ARG A 203 -11.17 29.38 -0.10
C ARG A 203 -10.60 28.95 1.25
N VAL A 204 -9.66 29.71 1.83
CA VAL A 204 -9.14 29.48 3.18
C VAL A 204 -10.27 29.56 4.21
N ASP A 205 -11.09 30.60 4.14
CA ASP A 205 -12.21 30.78 5.07
C ASP A 205 -13.26 29.66 4.91
N ALA A 206 -13.57 29.26 3.67
CA ALA A 206 -14.44 28.13 3.35
C ALA A 206 -13.92 26.80 3.93
N PHE A 207 -12.65 26.46 3.72
CA PHE A 207 -12.07 25.23 4.24
C PHE A 207 -11.96 25.25 5.77
N ARG A 208 -11.67 26.41 6.37
CA ARG A 208 -11.71 26.59 7.83
C ARG A 208 -13.09 26.29 8.40
N ASN A 209 -14.15 26.76 7.72
CA ASN A 209 -15.52 26.50 8.15
C ASN A 209 -15.92 25.03 7.98
N PHE A 210 -15.48 24.36 6.90
CA PHE A 210 -15.60 22.92 6.75
C PHE A 210 -14.98 22.17 7.93
N MET A 211 -13.72 22.48 8.28
CA MET A 211 -13.03 21.87 9.41
C MET A 211 -13.74 22.16 10.73
N GLY A 212 -14.13 23.41 10.98
CA GLY A 212 -14.83 23.81 12.19
C GLY A 212 -16.17 23.10 12.36
N ALA A 213 -16.95 22.97 11.29
CA ALA A 213 -18.22 22.25 11.30
C ALA A 213 -18.03 20.76 11.60
N ARG A 214 -17.06 20.11 10.95
CA ARG A 214 -16.76 18.68 11.19
C ARG A 214 -16.37 18.41 12.64
N LYS A 215 -15.57 19.28 13.26
CA LYS A 215 -15.18 19.12 14.67
C LYS A 215 -16.38 19.15 15.62
N ILE A 216 -17.43 19.93 15.30
CA ILE A 216 -18.62 20.07 16.14
C ILE A 216 -19.55 18.86 16.00
N ILE A 217 -19.79 18.40 14.78
CA ILE A 217 -20.74 17.31 14.52
C ILE A 217 -20.15 15.91 14.71
N ASN A 218 -18.99 15.73 15.34
CA ASN A 218 -18.27 14.44 15.34
C ASN A 218 -18.87 13.40 16.31
N THR A 219 -20.17 13.11 16.22
CA THR A 219 -20.88 12.12 17.04
C THR A 219 -21.43 10.99 16.17
N ARG A 220 -22.69 11.06 15.70
CA ARG A 220 -23.22 10.14 14.69
C ARG A 220 -22.38 10.19 13.43
N GLU A 221 -22.01 11.39 13.03
CA GLU A 221 -21.31 11.69 11.79
C GLU A 221 -19.88 11.15 11.80
N PHE A 222 -19.35 10.69 12.93
CA PHE A 222 -18.11 9.93 13.00
C PHE A 222 -18.19 8.60 12.21
N GLN A 223 -19.40 8.01 12.13
CA GLN A 223 -19.67 6.79 11.38
C GLN A 223 -19.66 7.00 9.86
N THR A 224 -19.57 8.25 9.42
CA THR A 224 -19.55 8.64 8.02
C THR A 224 -18.35 9.53 7.73
N GLN A 225 -17.76 9.32 6.56
CA GLN A 225 -16.64 10.10 6.09
C GLN A 225 -17.06 11.55 5.78
N THR A 226 -16.11 12.48 5.85
CA THR A 226 -16.27 13.78 5.17
C THR A 226 -16.33 13.57 3.66
N GLU A 227 -16.93 14.48 2.89
CA GLU A 227 -16.96 14.35 1.44
C GLU A 227 -16.48 15.63 0.74
N LEU A 228 -15.46 15.50 -0.10
CA LEU A 228 -14.93 16.55 -0.97
C LEU A 228 -15.18 16.15 -2.42
N ARG A 229 -15.45 17.12 -3.30
CA ARG A 229 -15.37 16.92 -4.76
C ARG A 229 -14.08 17.48 -5.30
N LEU A 230 -13.35 16.69 -6.07
CA LEU A 230 -12.10 17.08 -6.71
C LEU A 230 -12.25 16.99 -8.23
N GLY A 231 -11.61 17.90 -8.95
CA GLY A 231 -11.56 17.84 -10.42
C GLY A 231 -10.93 16.53 -10.90
N ASN A 232 -11.45 15.96 -11.99
CA ASN A 232 -10.92 14.70 -12.53
C ASN A 232 -9.46 14.86 -13.01
N PRO A 233 -8.56 13.94 -12.63
CA PRO A 233 -7.28 13.82 -13.30
C PRO A 233 -7.48 13.31 -14.74
N LYS A 234 -6.45 13.49 -15.58
CA LYS A 234 -6.34 12.67 -16.79
C LYS A 234 -6.08 11.22 -16.39
N ASP A 235 -6.43 10.30 -17.29
CA ASP A 235 -6.18 8.88 -17.08
C ASP A 235 -4.67 8.67 -16.80
N ASP A 236 -4.37 7.88 -15.77
CA ASP A 236 -3.03 7.50 -15.30
C ASP A 236 -2.15 8.64 -14.73
N GLU A 237 -2.68 9.87 -14.65
CA GLU A 237 -1.97 11.06 -14.17
C GLU A 237 -2.33 11.49 -12.73
N LEU A 238 -3.20 10.76 -12.03
CA LEU A 238 -3.57 11.08 -10.65
C LEU A 238 -2.32 11.10 -9.74
N PRO A 239 -2.08 12.17 -8.95
CA PRO A 239 -0.92 12.28 -8.07
C PRO A 239 -1.16 11.45 -6.80
N ILE A 240 -0.98 10.14 -6.90
CA ILE A 240 -1.13 9.22 -5.77
C ILE A 240 0.08 9.37 -4.83
N LEU A 241 -0.17 9.61 -3.54
CA LEU A 241 0.84 9.60 -2.49
C LEU A 241 1.23 8.16 -2.12
N ALA A 242 0.21 7.34 -1.85
CA ALA A 242 0.37 5.93 -1.48
C ALA A 242 -0.93 5.17 -1.75
N PHE A 243 -0.86 3.86 -1.96
CA PHE A 243 -2.03 3.00 -1.78
C PHE A 243 -2.23 2.72 -0.29
N PHE A 244 -3.44 2.35 0.10
CA PHE A 244 -3.71 1.97 1.48
C PHE A 244 -4.64 0.77 1.61
N TYR A 245 -4.62 0.15 2.79
CA TYR A 245 -5.68 -0.73 3.29
C TYR A 245 -5.98 -0.44 4.75
N SER A 246 -7.20 -0.74 5.20
CA SER A 246 -7.64 -0.54 6.59
C SER A 246 -7.67 -1.83 7.41
N ASP A 247 -7.87 -2.97 6.76
CA ASP A 247 -7.81 -4.29 7.39
C ASP A 247 -7.34 -5.39 6.42
N GLN A 248 -7.17 -6.60 6.93
CA GLN A 248 -6.62 -7.74 6.17
C GLN A 248 -7.40 -8.05 4.89
N ARG A 249 -8.70 -7.74 4.80
CA ARG A 249 -9.52 -7.96 3.60
C ARG A 249 -9.09 -7.05 2.46
N GLY A 250 -8.64 -5.83 2.77
CA GLY A 250 -8.18 -4.85 1.79
C GLY A 250 -6.73 -5.00 1.35
N LEU A 251 -5.91 -5.81 2.04
CA LEU A 251 -4.47 -5.93 1.74
C LEU A 251 -4.24 -6.46 0.32
N ASN A 252 -4.96 -7.50 -0.10
CA ASN A 252 -4.78 -8.09 -1.42
C ASN A 252 -5.14 -7.11 -2.53
N ASP A 253 -6.19 -6.31 -2.32
CA ASP A 253 -6.59 -5.28 -3.28
C ASP A 253 -5.56 -4.16 -3.34
N ALA A 254 -5.02 -3.70 -2.21
CA ALA A 254 -3.97 -2.69 -2.17
C ALA A 254 -2.69 -3.16 -2.87
N LEU A 255 -2.26 -4.41 -2.64
CA LEU A 255 -1.13 -5.04 -3.32
C LEU A 255 -1.35 -5.12 -4.83
N ALA A 256 -2.56 -5.51 -5.24
CA ALA A 256 -2.91 -5.57 -6.64
C ALA A 256 -2.97 -4.18 -7.28
N ASN A 257 -3.54 -3.18 -6.60
CA ASN A 257 -3.59 -1.80 -7.09
C ASN A 257 -2.19 -1.23 -7.28
N GLN A 258 -1.29 -1.45 -6.33
CA GLN A 258 0.10 -1.03 -6.42
C GLN A 258 0.81 -1.64 -7.63
N ARG A 259 0.70 -2.97 -7.80
CA ARG A 259 1.32 -3.68 -8.93
C ARG A 259 0.77 -3.18 -10.26
N ASP A 260 -0.55 -3.13 -10.40
CA ASP A 260 -1.19 -2.72 -11.65
C ASP A 260 -0.84 -1.25 -11.97
N TYR A 261 -0.76 -0.37 -10.97
CA TYR A 261 -0.32 1.02 -11.16
C TYR A 261 1.12 1.11 -11.66
N LYS A 262 2.03 0.32 -11.08
CA LYS A 262 3.42 0.24 -11.53
C LYS A 262 3.50 -0.28 -12.97
N GLU A 263 2.79 -1.35 -13.28
CA GLU A 263 2.75 -1.93 -14.64
C GLU A 263 2.21 -0.94 -15.66
N LYS A 264 1.17 -0.18 -15.30
CA LYS A 264 0.53 0.80 -16.17
C LYS A 264 1.35 2.07 -16.38
N THR A 265 1.90 2.62 -15.30
CA THR A 265 2.45 3.99 -15.27
C THR A 265 3.97 4.03 -15.15
N GLY A 266 4.60 2.92 -14.79
CA GLY A 266 6.02 2.85 -14.43
C GLY A 266 6.35 3.44 -13.05
N LYS A 267 5.36 3.97 -12.31
CA LYS A 267 5.58 4.64 -11.02
C LYS A 267 5.43 3.65 -9.86
N ASP A 268 6.45 3.59 -9.01
CA ASP A 268 6.39 2.90 -7.72
C ASP A 268 5.65 3.74 -6.68
N ARG A 269 4.71 3.13 -5.95
CA ARG A 269 4.01 3.74 -4.81
C ARG A 269 4.01 2.78 -3.63
N ASN A 270 4.25 3.27 -2.42
CA ASN A 270 4.22 2.43 -1.22
C ASN A 270 2.76 2.14 -0.79
N ILE A 271 2.60 1.15 0.09
CA ILE A 271 1.32 0.80 0.71
C ILE A 271 1.36 1.16 2.19
N ILE A 272 0.35 1.91 2.65
CA ILE A 272 0.17 2.29 4.05
C ILE A 272 -1.02 1.52 4.63
N LYS A 273 -0.83 0.84 5.76
CA LYS A 273 -1.94 0.41 6.60
C LYS A 273 -2.44 1.61 7.40
N ILE A 274 -3.74 1.89 7.29
CA ILE A 274 -4.42 2.93 8.06
C ILE A 274 -5.31 2.24 9.08
N ASP A 275 -4.96 2.32 10.36
CA ASP A 275 -5.89 2.00 11.44
C ASP A 275 -6.76 3.22 11.69
N PHE A 276 -7.96 3.22 11.12
CA PHE A 276 -8.92 4.29 11.33
C PHE A 276 -9.36 4.38 12.80
N PRO A 277 -9.66 5.59 13.30
CA PRO A 277 -10.22 5.82 14.64
C PRO A 277 -11.41 4.89 14.94
N ARG A 278 -11.53 4.40 16.17
CA ARG A 278 -12.66 3.54 16.60
C ARG A 278 -13.72 4.28 17.40
N THR A 279 -13.38 5.46 17.90
CA THR A 279 -14.28 6.33 18.64
C THR A 279 -14.06 7.79 18.26
N PRO A 280 -15.08 8.65 18.41
CA PRO A 280 -14.89 10.09 18.28
C PRO A 280 -13.71 10.60 19.13
N GLY A 281 -12.83 11.39 18.51
CA GLY A 281 -11.65 11.96 19.17
C GLY A 281 -10.45 11.02 19.30
N SER A 282 -10.57 9.72 18.99
CA SER A 282 -9.40 8.85 18.83
C SER A 282 -8.65 9.15 17.53
N LYS A 283 -7.36 8.82 17.50
CA LYS A 283 -6.47 9.15 16.38
C LYS A 283 -6.27 7.93 15.48
N ALA A 284 -6.04 8.20 14.19
CA ALA A 284 -5.60 7.19 13.26
C ALA A 284 -4.14 6.84 13.53
N THR A 285 -3.75 5.60 13.27
CA THR A 285 -2.35 5.18 13.27
C THR A 285 -1.96 4.58 11.93
N PHE A 286 -0.69 4.69 11.59
CA PHE A 286 -0.17 4.34 10.28
C PHE A 286 0.99 3.36 10.42
N SER A 287 1.08 2.41 9.51
CA SER A 287 2.30 1.64 9.31
C SER A 287 2.51 1.41 7.82
N CYS A 288 3.77 1.32 7.40
CA CYS A 288 4.05 1.06 6.00
C CYS A 288 4.27 -0.44 5.78
N THR A 289 3.58 -0.97 4.77
CA THR A 289 3.73 -2.36 4.35
C THR A 289 4.87 -2.41 3.36
N ARG A 290 6.01 -2.94 3.81
CA ARG A 290 7.14 -3.21 2.93
C ARG A 290 6.71 -4.26 1.92
N THR A 291 6.44 -3.82 0.70
CA THR A 291 6.47 -4.69 -0.46
C THR A 291 7.94 -4.95 -0.77
N THR A 292 8.55 -5.85 0.00
CA THR A 292 9.73 -6.56 -0.50
C THR A 292 9.41 -7.02 -1.92
N PRO A 293 10.36 -6.97 -2.88
CA PRO A 293 10.17 -7.65 -4.15
C PRO A 293 9.65 -9.06 -3.84
N PRO A 294 8.76 -9.65 -4.67
CA PRO A 294 8.40 -11.04 -4.45
C PRO A 294 9.69 -11.80 -4.23
N ALA A 295 9.83 -12.44 -3.06
CA ALA A 295 10.97 -13.30 -2.82
C ALA A 295 11.11 -14.13 -4.09
N PRO A 296 12.29 -14.18 -4.73
CA PRO A 296 12.43 -14.88 -5.99
C PRO A 296 11.78 -16.24 -5.80
N GLN A 297 10.95 -16.66 -6.76
CA GLN A 297 10.15 -17.89 -6.67
C GLN A 297 11.01 -19.09 -6.23
N PHE A 298 12.34 -18.98 -6.43
CA PHE A 298 13.38 -19.90 -6.04
C PHE A 298 14.50 -19.15 -5.30
N CYS A 299 15.20 -19.85 -4.41
CA CYS A 299 16.43 -19.34 -3.80
C CYS A 299 17.55 -19.28 -4.85
N ASP A 300 18.39 -18.24 -4.84
CA ASP A 300 19.66 -18.23 -5.59
C ASP A 300 20.55 -19.41 -5.18
N ARG A 301 20.46 -19.80 -3.90
CA ARG A 301 21.16 -20.94 -3.31
C ARG A 301 20.38 -21.47 -2.10
N TYR A 302 20.14 -22.78 -2.06
CA TYR A 302 19.40 -23.43 -0.97
C TYR A 302 20.34 -23.94 0.13
N ILE A 303 21.57 -24.33 -0.19
CA ILE A 303 22.51 -25.00 0.73
C ILE A 303 23.78 -24.16 0.91
N GLU A 304 23.99 -23.63 2.12
CA GLU A 304 25.19 -22.85 2.48
C GLU A 304 26.46 -23.71 2.55
N SER A 305 26.36 -24.93 3.06
CA SER A 305 27.44 -25.91 3.00
C SER A 305 26.90 -27.33 3.08
N SER A 306 27.67 -28.27 2.53
CA SER A 306 27.40 -29.70 2.68
C SER A 306 28.69 -30.51 2.57
N THR A 307 28.96 -31.35 3.56
CA THR A 307 30.20 -32.12 3.70
C THR A 307 29.93 -33.50 4.29
N TRP A 308 30.71 -34.49 3.86
CA TRP A 308 30.67 -35.83 4.44
C TRP A 308 31.49 -35.89 5.73
N ALA A 309 30.92 -36.51 6.76
CA ALA A 309 31.61 -36.86 7.98
C ALA A 309 31.24 -38.28 8.41
N GLN A 310 32.19 -38.99 9.03
CA GLN A 310 31.87 -40.21 9.76
C GLN A 310 31.44 -39.85 11.17
N ARG A 311 30.33 -40.43 11.61
CA ARG A 311 29.81 -40.24 12.95
C ARG A 311 29.26 -41.55 13.52
N PRO A 312 29.30 -41.72 14.85
CA PRO A 312 28.63 -42.84 15.48
C PRO A 312 27.12 -42.69 15.35
N ASP A 313 26.47 -43.75 14.89
CA ASP A 313 25.03 -43.86 14.84
C ASP A 313 24.55 -45.06 15.67
N PRO A 314 23.50 -44.91 16.51
CA PRO A 314 23.00 -45.99 17.36
C PRO A 314 22.48 -47.23 16.60
N LYS A 315 22.16 -47.09 15.30
CA LYS A 315 21.59 -48.16 14.47
C LYS A 315 22.55 -48.62 13.38
N LEU A 316 23.35 -47.71 12.83
CA LEU A 316 24.28 -47.96 11.73
C LEU A 316 25.72 -48.23 12.16
N GLY A 317 26.06 -47.99 13.44
CA GLY A 317 27.37 -48.30 14.00
C GLY A 317 28.32 -47.10 14.11
N PRO A 318 29.59 -47.33 14.53
CA PRO A 318 30.48 -46.25 14.94
C PRO A 318 31.04 -45.37 13.80
N ASN A 319 31.05 -45.87 12.57
CA ASN A 319 31.70 -45.23 11.41
C ASN A 319 30.71 -44.91 10.28
N THR A 320 29.52 -44.42 10.62
CA THR A 320 28.47 -44.13 9.65
C THR A 320 28.76 -42.85 8.87
N TRP A 321 28.75 -42.93 7.55
CA TRP A 321 28.77 -41.74 6.70
C TRP A 321 27.46 -40.96 6.80
N SER A 322 27.58 -39.67 7.15
CA SER A 322 26.48 -38.72 7.22
C SER A 322 26.82 -37.48 6.41
N LEU A 323 25.85 -37.00 5.63
CA LEU A 323 25.95 -35.73 4.93
C LEU A 323 25.50 -34.64 5.89
N GLN A 324 26.46 -33.85 6.37
CA GLN A 324 26.20 -32.66 7.17
C GLN A 324 25.78 -31.54 6.24
N VAL A 325 24.60 -30.97 6.45
CA VAL A 325 23.99 -29.96 5.57
C VAL A 325 23.63 -28.72 6.38
N VAL A 326 24.12 -27.56 5.95
CA VAL A 326 23.73 -26.25 6.47
C VAL A 326 22.92 -25.54 5.39
N PRO A 327 21.60 -25.40 5.54
CA PRO A 327 20.78 -24.63 4.61
C PRO A 327 20.96 -23.12 4.80
N THR A 328 20.85 -22.36 3.71
CA THR A 328 20.75 -20.90 3.76
C THR A 328 19.46 -20.46 4.45
N ALA A 329 19.36 -19.18 4.83
CA ALA A 329 18.11 -18.62 5.35
C ALA A 329 16.92 -18.84 4.39
N CYS A 330 17.15 -18.68 3.08
CA CYS A 330 16.14 -18.96 2.06
C CYS A 330 15.78 -20.45 2.01
N GLY A 331 16.78 -21.35 2.01
CA GLY A 331 16.58 -22.80 2.03
C GLY A 331 15.73 -23.30 3.21
N ARG A 332 15.83 -22.64 4.37
CA ARG A 332 14.99 -22.95 5.55
C ARG A 332 13.55 -22.46 5.38
N ALA A 333 13.33 -21.40 4.61
CA ALA A 333 12.03 -20.75 4.46
C ALA A 333 11.15 -21.36 3.34
N ILE A 334 11.68 -22.31 2.57
CA ILE A 334 10.98 -22.87 1.41
C ILE A 334 9.70 -23.63 1.78
N LYS A 335 8.82 -23.76 0.79
CA LYS A 335 7.58 -24.56 0.83
C LYS A 335 7.72 -25.81 -0.05
N ASP A 336 6.68 -26.64 -0.02
CA ASP A 336 6.68 -27.98 -0.64
C ASP A 336 7.05 -27.96 -2.14
N ASP A 337 6.64 -26.92 -2.86
CA ASP A 337 6.86 -26.69 -4.30
C ASP A 337 8.34 -26.46 -4.67
N GLN A 338 9.23 -26.26 -3.70
CA GLN A 338 10.65 -26.02 -3.90
C GLN A 338 11.55 -27.13 -3.36
N THR A 339 10.99 -28.12 -2.65
CA THR A 339 11.78 -29.17 -1.98
C THR A 339 12.63 -29.99 -2.95
N ASP A 340 12.13 -30.24 -4.16
CA ASP A 340 12.88 -30.95 -5.21
C ASP A 340 14.08 -30.15 -5.71
N ARG A 341 13.98 -28.82 -5.78
CA ARG A 341 15.08 -27.95 -6.23
C ARG A 341 16.19 -27.90 -5.19
N MET A 342 15.83 -27.75 -3.92
CA MET A 342 16.79 -27.82 -2.82
C MET A 342 17.49 -29.19 -2.78
N PHE A 343 16.74 -30.29 -2.96
CA PHE A 343 17.35 -31.61 -2.99
C PHE A 343 18.24 -31.81 -4.22
N ALA A 344 17.87 -31.26 -5.38
CA ALA A 344 18.69 -31.30 -6.58
C ALA A 344 20.04 -30.60 -6.38
N GLU A 345 20.13 -29.53 -5.59
CA GLU A 345 21.41 -28.88 -5.25
C GLU A 345 22.34 -29.84 -4.50
N LEU A 346 21.84 -30.56 -3.49
CA LEU A 346 22.61 -31.58 -2.78
C LEU A 346 22.98 -32.76 -3.68
N TYR A 347 22.01 -33.27 -4.43
CA TYR A 347 22.22 -34.41 -5.33
C TYR A 347 23.28 -34.10 -6.38
N ASN A 348 23.18 -32.97 -7.07
CA ASN A 348 24.14 -32.60 -8.12
C ASN A 348 25.54 -32.40 -7.56
N LYS A 349 25.68 -31.93 -6.32
CA LYS A 349 26.96 -31.77 -5.66
C LYS A 349 27.60 -33.10 -5.22
N HIS A 350 26.81 -34.09 -4.82
CA HIS A 350 27.31 -35.30 -4.14
C HIS A 350 27.03 -36.63 -4.85
N LYS A 351 26.29 -36.66 -5.97
CA LYS A 351 25.92 -37.90 -6.68
C LYS A 351 27.09 -38.77 -7.14
N ASP A 352 28.28 -38.18 -7.26
CA ASP A 352 29.50 -38.85 -7.71
C ASP A 352 30.42 -39.26 -6.56
N ASP A 353 30.10 -38.87 -5.32
CA ASP A 353 30.89 -39.21 -4.13
C ASP A 353 30.75 -40.70 -3.78
N GLU A 354 31.85 -41.35 -3.40
CA GLU A 354 31.84 -42.75 -2.95
C GLU A 354 30.95 -42.95 -1.73
N GLN A 355 30.93 -41.98 -0.81
CA GLN A 355 30.06 -41.97 0.37
C GLN A 355 28.58 -42.00 -0.02
N TRP A 356 28.19 -41.39 -1.14
CA TRP A 356 26.83 -41.51 -1.64
C TRP A 356 26.63 -42.87 -2.33
N ARG A 357 27.49 -43.19 -3.30
CA ARG A 357 27.32 -44.36 -4.19
C ARG A 357 27.40 -45.70 -3.47
N GLN A 358 28.26 -45.82 -2.46
CA GLN A 358 28.48 -47.07 -1.73
C GLN A 358 27.53 -47.24 -0.54
N TYR A 359 27.10 -46.14 0.11
CA TYR A 359 26.23 -46.20 1.29
C TYR A 359 24.75 -45.91 1.02
N SER A 360 24.37 -45.40 -0.16
CA SER A 360 22.96 -45.19 -0.52
C SER A 360 22.30 -46.50 -0.96
N VAL A 361 21.95 -47.34 0.02
CA VAL A 361 21.25 -48.62 -0.22
C VAL A 361 19.77 -48.40 -0.55
N HIS A 362 19.18 -47.30 -0.09
CA HIS A 362 17.76 -46.99 -0.25
C HIS A 362 17.55 -45.68 -1.03
N GLY A 363 17.25 -45.82 -2.32
CA GLY A 363 16.95 -44.69 -3.20
C GLY A 363 15.89 -43.77 -2.59
N GLY A 364 16.16 -42.46 -2.59
CA GLY A 364 15.24 -41.44 -2.07
C GLY A 364 15.27 -41.22 -0.55
N SER A 365 16.04 -42.00 0.22
CA SER A 365 16.12 -41.85 1.69
C SER A 365 16.61 -40.47 2.12
N LEU A 366 17.72 -39.98 1.54
CA LEU A 366 18.23 -38.63 1.84
C LEU A 366 17.21 -37.54 1.54
N ARG A 367 16.47 -37.67 0.44
CA ARG A 367 15.40 -36.72 0.08
C ARG A 367 14.31 -36.72 1.14
N ARG A 368 13.89 -37.89 1.61
CA ARG A 368 12.88 -38.01 2.68
C ARG A 368 13.36 -37.38 3.97
N GLN A 369 14.60 -37.63 4.38
CA GLN A 369 15.18 -37.04 5.59
C GLN A 369 15.26 -35.51 5.48
N LEU A 370 15.66 -34.97 4.32
CA LEU A 370 15.68 -33.52 4.06
C LEU A 370 14.27 -32.91 4.19
N VAL A 371 13.27 -33.50 3.54
CA VAL A 371 11.89 -33.00 3.61
C VAL A 371 11.31 -33.12 5.02
N CYS A 372 11.69 -34.16 5.77
CA CYS A 372 11.34 -34.26 7.18
C CYS A 372 11.94 -33.11 8.00
N HIS A 373 13.24 -32.79 7.80
CA HIS A 373 13.86 -31.66 8.49
C HIS A 373 13.16 -30.32 8.18
N LEU A 374 12.70 -30.14 6.93
CA LEU A 374 11.89 -28.98 6.56
C LEU A 374 10.53 -28.96 7.26
N ALA A 375 9.80 -30.07 7.30
CA ALA A 375 8.40 -30.08 7.76
C ALA A 375 8.22 -30.28 9.26
N ALA A 376 9.14 -30.96 9.94
CA ALA A 376 8.94 -31.43 11.31
C ALA A 376 9.09 -30.32 12.35
N THR A 377 8.34 -30.47 13.44
CA THR A 377 8.47 -29.69 14.67
C THR A 377 8.56 -30.69 15.82
N PHE A 378 9.60 -30.58 16.64
CA PHE A 378 9.79 -31.39 17.85
C PHE A 378 9.90 -30.47 19.05
N ASP A 379 9.18 -30.78 20.13
CA ASP A 379 9.18 -29.98 21.37
C ASP A 379 8.89 -28.49 21.14
N GLY A 380 7.97 -28.18 20.22
CA GLY A 380 7.61 -26.81 19.84
C GLY A 380 8.68 -26.07 19.02
N LYS A 381 9.78 -26.73 18.64
CA LYS A 381 10.88 -26.16 17.86
C LYS A 381 10.88 -26.71 16.44
N PRO A 382 10.78 -25.85 15.41
CA PRO A 382 10.90 -26.29 14.02
C PRO A 382 12.28 -26.90 13.76
N VAL A 383 12.31 -28.12 13.23
CA VAL A 383 13.56 -28.85 12.94
C VAL A 383 14.38 -28.14 11.87
N ARG A 384 13.70 -27.44 10.95
CA ARG A 384 14.33 -26.62 9.90
C ARG A 384 15.28 -25.54 10.44
N ASN A 385 15.17 -25.18 11.71
CA ASN A 385 16.02 -24.16 12.36
C ASN A 385 17.27 -24.74 13.04
N LYS A 386 17.47 -26.07 13.06
CA LYS A 386 18.72 -26.67 13.54
C LYS A 386 19.89 -26.11 12.72
N PRO A 387 21.02 -25.71 13.34
CA PRO A 387 22.14 -25.10 12.61
C PRO A 387 22.65 -25.99 11.48
N GLU A 388 22.69 -27.30 11.72
CA GLU A 388 23.10 -28.33 10.77
C GLU A 388 22.11 -29.51 10.78
N TRP A 389 21.90 -30.13 9.62
CA TRP A 389 21.16 -31.38 9.45
C TRP A 389 22.13 -32.51 9.13
N ASN A 390 21.93 -33.66 9.74
CA ASN A 390 22.72 -34.86 9.49
C ASN A 390 21.82 -35.84 8.75
N LEU A 391 22.19 -36.19 7.52
CA LEU A 391 21.40 -37.03 6.63
C LEU A 391 22.21 -38.27 6.25
N GLU A 392 21.75 -39.47 6.60
CA GLU A 392 22.49 -40.71 6.36
C GLU A 392 21.90 -41.50 5.18
N PRO A 393 22.66 -41.75 4.09
CA PRO A 393 22.14 -42.43 2.90
C PRO A 393 21.75 -43.89 3.14
N ALA A 394 22.30 -44.52 4.17
CA ALA A 394 22.01 -45.91 4.51
C ALA A 394 20.64 -46.10 5.18
N ARG A 395 19.95 -45.03 5.60
CA ARG A 395 18.64 -45.14 6.28
C ARG A 395 17.57 -45.70 5.36
N PRO A 396 16.65 -46.57 5.83
CA PRO A 396 15.51 -47.00 5.04
C PRO A 396 14.66 -45.82 4.59
N TYR A 397 14.16 -45.90 3.37
CA TYR A 397 13.13 -44.98 2.91
C TYR A 397 11.80 -45.32 3.60
N VAL A 398 11.12 -44.29 4.12
CA VAL A 398 9.76 -44.37 4.69
C VAL A 398 8.91 -43.21 4.16
N ASP A 399 7.60 -43.26 4.36
CA ASP A 399 6.72 -42.12 4.07
C ASP A 399 6.97 -40.94 5.03
N GLN A 400 6.34 -39.79 4.75
CA GLN A 400 6.54 -38.58 5.53
C GLN A 400 6.09 -38.73 6.99
N ALA A 401 4.93 -39.33 7.22
CA ALA A 401 4.36 -39.47 8.56
C ALA A 401 5.27 -40.32 9.44
N LYS A 402 5.77 -41.43 8.89
CA LYS A 402 6.71 -42.33 9.56
C LYS A 402 8.07 -41.68 9.78
N ALA A 403 8.59 -40.92 8.80
CA ALA A 403 9.84 -40.17 8.98
C ALA A 403 9.73 -39.16 10.14
N VAL A 404 8.61 -38.42 10.24
CA VAL A 404 8.37 -37.48 11.35
C VAL A 404 8.25 -38.23 12.68
N ALA A 405 7.52 -39.34 12.72
CA ALA A 405 7.37 -40.17 13.93
C ALA A 405 8.71 -40.77 14.41
N GLN A 406 9.66 -40.99 13.49
CA GLN A 406 11.02 -41.45 13.78
C GLN A 406 12.04 -40.30 13.85
N TYR A 407 11.58 -39.08 14.17
CA TYR A 407 12.44 -37.92 14.39
C TYR A 407 13.35 -37.54 13.21
N CYS A 408 12.85 -37.73 11.99
CA CYS A 408 13.58 -37.59 10.72
C CYS A 408 14.78 -38.53 10.55
N ASN A 409 14.83 -39.59 11.38
CA ASN A 409 15.95 -40.50 11.48
C ASN A 409 15.49 -41.97 11.40
N PRO A 410 14.88 -42.40 10.27
CA PRO A 410 14.14 -43.65 10.21
C PRO A 410 15.04 -44.88 10.40
N TYR A 411 14.76 -45.69 11.43
CA TYR A 411 15.29 -47.05 11.68
C TYR A 411 14.39 -47.83 12.63
#